data_AF-A0A034W533-F1
#
_entry.id   AF-A0A034W533-F1
#
_cell.length_a   1.000
_cell.length_b   1.000
_cell.length_c   1.000
_cell.angle_alpha   90.00
_cell.angle_beta   90.00
_cell.angle_gamma   90.00
#
_symmetry.space_group_name_H-M   'P 1'
#
loop_
_entity.id
_entity.type
_entity.pdbx_description
1 polymer ?
#
loop_
_entity_poly.entity_id
_entity_poly.type
_entity_poly.pdbx_seq_one_letter_code
_entity_poly.pdbx_strand_id
1 'polypeptide(L)'
;WLHWLVVNVPGVDIAKGDIIDPYIGPMAPKMSGVLRYVFLIYKQPGKQVFDEAKITNTDVTGHEKFSSMGFAGKYNMELVAGNLFQARWDELVPSLHKQFGISL
;
A
#
# COMPACT_ATOMS: atom_id res chain seq x y z
N TRP A 1 -5.75 5.30 1.36
CA TRP A 1 -5.80 4.09 0.54
C TRP A 1 -4.46 3.40 0.69
N LEU A 2 -4.46 2.13 1.09
CA LEU A 2 -3.25 1.30 1.07
C LEU A 2 -3.05 0.79 -0.35
N HIS A 3 -1.87 1.01 -0.93
CA HIS A 3 -1.58 0.61 -2.31
C HIS A 3 -0.66 -0.61 -2.39
N TRP A 4 0.04 -0.92 -1.29
CA TRP A 4 1.01 -1.99 -1.21
C TRP A 4 1.45 -2.17 0.24
N LEU A 5 1.56 -3.42 0.70
CA LEU A 5 2.10 -3.75 2.02
C LEU A 5 2.84 -5.08 1.97
N VAL A 6 4.15 -5.01 2.22
CA VAL A 6 5.03 -6.17 2.34
C VAL A 6 5.75 -6.08 3.67
N VAL A 7 5.75 -7.18 4.41
CA VAL A 7 6.36 -7.28 5.74
C VAL A 7 7.42 -8.37 5.77
N ASN A 8 8.21 -8.45 6.84
CA ASN A 8 9.27 -9.46 7.01
C ASN A 8 10.26 -9.50 5.83
N VAL A 9 10.52 -8.36 5.19
CA VAL A 9 11.48 -8.26 4.08
C VAL A 9 12.90 -8.52 4.59
N PRO A 10 13.62 -9.54 4.08
CA PRO A 10 15.00 -9.78 4.47
C PRO A 10 15.93 -8.78 3.78
N GLY A 11 16.48 -7.83 4.56
CA GLY A 11 17.35 -6.79 4.04
C GLY A 11 16.60 -5.87 3.08
N VAL A 12 16.94 -5.91 1.80
CA VAL A 12 16.31 -5.10 0.73
C VAL A 12 15.58 -5.94 -0.31
N ASP A 13 15.51 -7.26 -0.11
CA ASP A 13 14.92 -8.20 -1.07
C ASP A 13 13.40 -8.31 -0.87
N ILE A 14 12.67 -7.32 -1.38
CA ILE A 14 11.21 -7.18 -1.22
C ILE A 14 10.46 -8.44 -1.72
N ALA A 15 10.99 -9.11 -2.74
CA ALA A 15 10.38 -10.31 -3.32
C ALA A 15 10.34 -11.51 -2.34
N LYS A 16 11.18 -11.49 -1.30
CA LYS A 16 11.19 -12.50 -0.23
C LYS A 16 10.37 -12.12 1.01
N GLY A 17 9.73 -10.95 1.00
CA GLY A 17 8.83 -10.54 2.08
C GLY A 17 7.45 -11.18 1.98
N ASP A 18 6.72 -11.14 3.09
CA ASP A 18 5.33 -11.59 3.14
C ASP A 18 4.42 -10.48 2.61
N ILE A 19 3.77 -10.72 1.47
CA ILE A 19 2.85 -9.75 0.85
C ILE A 19 1.51 -9.78 1.59
N ILE A 20 1.15 -8.71 2.31
CA ILE A 20 -0.19 -8.54 2.91
C ILE A 20 -1.15 -7.92 1.91
N ASP A 21 -0.71 -6.88 1.22
CA ASP A 21 -1.45 -6.21 0.16
C ASP A 21 -0.57 -6.16 -1.10
N PRO A 22 -0.95 -6.81 -2.22
CA PRO A 22 -0.21 -6.72 -3.48
C PRO A 22 -0.15 -5.29 -4.02
N TYR A 23 0.87 -4.98 -4.83
CA TYR A 23 1.04 -3.63 -5.36
C TYR A 23 -0.09 -3.25 -6.33
N ILE A 24 -0.64 -2.05 -6.14
CA ILE A 24 -1.62 -1.42 -7.00
C ILE A 24 -1.11 -0.04 -7.38
N GLY A 25 -1.13 0.24 -8.68
CA GLY A 25 -0.73 1.53 -9.22
C GLY A 25 -1.63 2.70 -8.76
N PRO A 26 -1.30 3.92 -9.20
CA PRO A 26 -2.13 5.09 -8.94
C PRO A 26 -3.54 4.92 -9.52
N MET A 27 -4.56 5.03 -8.66
CA MET A 27 -5.98 4.99 -9.06
C MET A 27 -6.65 6.34 -8.86
N ALA A 28 -5.93 7.43 -9.15
CA ALA A 28 -6.38 8.80 -8.90
C ALA A 28 -7.73 9.09 -9.59
N PRO A 29 -8.79 9.50 -8.86
CA PRO A 29 -10.06 9.87 -9.48
C PRO A 29 -9.91 11.04 -10.47
N LYS A 30 -10.73 11.08 -11.52
CA LYS A 30 -10.59 12.04 -12.64
C LYS A 30 -10.53 13.51 -12.23
N MET A 31 -11.28 13.88 -11.18
CA MET A 31 -11.35 15.27 -10.69
C MET A 31 -10.51 15.52 -9.44
N SER A 32 -9.69 14.56 -9.00
CA SER A 32 -8.88 14.69 -7.78
C SER A 32 -7.63 15.56 -7.95
N GLY A 33 -7.30 15.95 -9.19
CA GLY A 33 -6.07 16.68 -9.49
C GLY A 33 -4.84 15.79 -9.33
N VAL A 34 -3.78 16.34 -8.72
CA VAL A 34 -2.52 15.62 -8.47
C VAL A 34 -2.53 15.09 -7.04
N LEU A 35 -2.42 13.76 -6.90
CA LEU A 35 -2.33 13.07 -5.62
C LEU A 35 -0.88 12.68 -5.30
N ARG A 36 -0.58 12.55 -4.01
CA ARG A 36 0.71 12.09 -3.50
C ARG A 36 0.62 10.61 -3.15
N TYR A 37 1.59 9.84 -3.61
CA TYR A 37 1.77 8.44 -3.29
C TYR A 37 3.09 8.30 -2.54
N VAL A 38 3.04 7.76 -1.33
CA VAL A 38 4.17 7.75 -0.41
C VAL A 38 4.60 6.30 -0.18
N PHE A 39 5.88 6.03 -0.40
CA PHE A 39 6.53 4.80 0.04
C PHE A 39 7.20 5.07 1.38
N LEU A 40 6.93 4.23 2.37
CA LEU A 40 7.51 4.31 3.70
C LEU A 40 8.18 2.98 4.00
N ILE A 41 9.42 3.02 4.48
CA ILE A 41 10.17 1.85 4.90
C ILE A 41 10.32 1.89 6.41
N TYR A 42 9.83 0.83 7.05
CA TYR A 42 9.91 0.65 8.49
C TYR A 42 10.87 -0.48 8.83
N LYS A 43 11.76 -0.25 9.79
CA LYS A 43 12.63 -1.27 10.37
C LYS A 43 11.86 -2.01 11.44
N GLN A 44 11.77 -3.33 11.27
CA GLN A 44 11.21 -4.23 12.28
C GLN A 44 12.26 -4.55 13.37
N PRO A 45 11.86 -4.75 14.63
CA PRO A 45 12.75 -5.23 15.69
C PRO A 45 13.24 -6.68 15.47
N GLY A 46 12.57 -7.42 14.60
CA GLY A 46 12.88 -8.79 14.20
C GLY A 46 11.84 -9.31 13.22
N LYS A 47 11.88 -10.61 12.88
CA LYS A 47 10.77 -11.26 12.16
C LYS A 47 9.54 -11.30 13.06
N GLN A 48 8.39 -10.91 12.54
CA GLN A 48 7.15 -10.80 13.31
C GLN A 48 6.02 -11.60 12.64
N VAL A 49 4.96 -11.86 13.42
CA VAL A 49 3.69 -12.41 12.90
C VAL A 49 2.70 -11.25 12.82
N PHE A 50 2.08 -11.10 11.65
CA PHE A 50 1.09 -10.07 11.35
C PHE A 50 -0.29 -10.72 11.28
N ASP A 51 -1.25 -10.18 12.01
CA ASP A 51 -2.64 -10.66 12.12
C ASP A 51 -3.59 -9.95 11.15
N GLU A 52 -3.09 -9.04 10.31
CA GLU A 52 -3.87 -8.45 9.23
C GLU A 52 -4.33 -9.51 8.24
N ALA A 53 -5.59 -9.39 7.81
CA ALA A 53 -6.09 -10.17 6.69
C ALA A 53 -5.28 -9.86 5.41
N LYS A 54 -5.08 -10.88 4.57
CA LYS A 54 -4.57 -10.66 3.22
C LYS A 54 -5.59 -9.85 2.44
N ILE A 55 -5.12 -8.79 1.80
CA ILE A 55 -5.90 -7.92 0.93
C ILE A 55 -5.67 -8.39 -0.51
N THR A 56 -6.70 -8.29 -1.35
CA THR A 56 -6.62 -8.65 -2.76
C THR A 56 -6.50 -7.40 -3.62
N ASN A 57 -5.94 -7.53 -4.81
CA ASN A 57 -5.95 -6.43 -5.78
C ASN A 57 -7.24 -6.41 -6.62
N THR A 58 -8.36 -6.96 -6.13
CA THR A 58 -9.61 -7.05 -6.88
C THR A 58 -10.83 -6.56 -6.10
N ASP A 59 -10.65 -6.15 -4.85
CA ASP A 59 -11.69 -5.66 -3.95
C ASP A 59 -11.17 -4.42 -3.22
N VAL A 60 -12.06 -3.47 -2.95
CA VAL A 60 -11.77 -2.25 -2.20
C VAL A 60 -11.56 -2.51 -0.70
N THR A 61 -12.08 -3.63 -0.19
CA THR A 61 -12.13 -3.96 1.23
C THR A 61 -10.72 -4.05 1.84
N GLY A 62 -10.46 -3.22 2.86
CA GLY A 62 -9.21 -3.22 3.62
C GLY A 62 -8.18 -2.20 3.13
N HIS A 63 -8.40 -1.56 1.97
CA HIS A 63 -7.54 -0.48 1.50
C HIS A 63 -7.89 0.87 2.14
N GLU A 64 -9.13 1.05 2.57
CA GLU A 64 -9.64 2.29 3.14
C GLU A 64 -9.09 2.55 4.56
N LYS A 65 -8.96 3.83 4.91
CA LYS A 65 -8.62 4.29 6.28
C LYS A 65 -7.35 3.68 6.92
N PHE A 66 -6.47 3.05 6.12
CA PHE A 66 -5.19 2.57 6.61
C PHE A 66 -4.35 3.69 7.23
N SER A 67 -3.83 3.45 8.44
CA SER A 67 -2.93 4.35 9.16
C SER A 67 -1.54 3.73 9.24
N SER A 68 -0.59 4.24 8.47
CA SER A 68 0.80 3.75 8.49
C SER A 68 1.46 3.93 9.86
N MET A 69 1.17 5.05 10.54
CA MET A 69 1.65 5.32 11.89
C MET A 69 1.03 4.35 12.91
N GLY A 70 -0.27 4.06 12.80
CA GLY A 70 -0.94 3.08 13.66
C GLY A 70 -0.41 1.67 13.47
N PHE A 71 -0.21 1.26 12.21
CA PHE A 71 0.39 -0.02 11.86
C PHE A 71 1.82 -0.16 12.40
N ALA A 72 2.66 0.86 12.20
CA ALA A 72 4.01 0.87 12.75
C ALA A 72 4.04 0.81 14.29
N GLY A 73 3.14 1.55 14.95
CA GLY A 73 3.00 1.53 16.40
C GLY A 73 2.59 0.16 16.95
N LYS A 74 1.62 -0.51 16.30
CA LYS A 74 1.15 -1.86 16.68
C LYS A 74 2.29 -2.88 16.74
N TYR A 75 3.26 -2.78 15.83
CA TYR A 75 4.37 -3.73 15.70
C TYR A 75 5.73 -3.18 16.16
N ASN A 76 5.73 -2.08 16.91
CA ASN A 76 6.93 -1.43 17.43
C ASN A 76 8.01 -1.21 16.36
N MET A 77 7.61 -0.69 15.20
CA MET A 77 8.50 -0.48 14.06
C MET A 77 8.97 0.97 13.96
N GLU A 78 10.20 1.15 13.49
CA GLU A 78 10.85 2.46 13.35
C GLU A 78 10.81 2.91 11.88
N LEU A 79 10.37 4.15 11.61
CA LEU A 79 10.45 4.71 10.27
C LEU A 79 11.91 5.02 9.92
N VAL A 80 12.45 4.41 8.85
CA VAL A 80 13.87 4.57 8.47
C VAL A 80 14.06 5.24 7.11
N ALA A 81 13.06 5.20 6.22
CA ALA A 81 13.11 5.91 4.96
C ALA A 81 11.72 6.24 4.46
N GLY A 82 11.63 7.27 3.63
CA GLY A 82 10.42 7.64 2.92
C GLY A 82 10.77 8.24 1.56
N ASN A 83 9.93 7.97 0.57
CA ASN A 83 9.97 8.65 -0.71
C ASN A 83 8.55 8.88 -1.21
N LEU A 84 8.37 9.77 -2.18
CA LEU A 84 7.07 10.05 -2.76
C LEU A 84 7.16 10.22 -4.27
N PHE A 85 6.04 9.95 -4.92
CA PHE A 85 5.80 10.41 -6.27
C PHE A 85 4.39 11.01 -6.36
N GLN A 86 4.15 11.73 -7.44
CA GLN A 86 2.86 12.35 -7.71
C GLN A 86 2.26 11.75 -8.97
N ALA A 87 0.96 11.51 -8.94
CA ALA A 87 0.21 11.07 -10.11
C ALA A 87 -1.16 11.75 -10.14
N ARG A 88 -1.72 11.83 -11.34
CA ARG A 88 -3.08 12.30 -11.62
C ARG A 88 -3.77 11.24 -12.45
N TRP A 89 -5.06 11.43 -12.68
CA TRP A 89 -5.82 10.55 -13.56
C TRP A 89 -5.16 10.40 -14.94
N ASP A 90 -5.14 9.17 -15.45
CA ASP A 90 -4.72 8.80 -16.80
C ASP A 90 -5.62 7.67 -17.35
N GLU A 91 -5.28 7.18 -18.54
CA GLU A 91 -6.05 6.15 -19.25
C GLU A 91 -5.96 4.75 -18.62
N LEU A 92 -5.04 4.50 -17.67
CA LEU A 92 -4.96 3.23 -16.94
C LEU A 92 -5.97 3.17 -15.79
N VAL A 93 -6.35 4.32 -15.23
CA VAL A 93 -7.27 4.40 -14.08
C VAL A 93 -8.60 3.67 -14.31
N PRO A 94 -9.32 3.80 -15.44
CA PRO A 94 -10.56 3.06 -15.67
C PRO A 94 -10.39 1.54 -15.62
N SER A 95 -9.28 1.03 -16.15
CA SER A 95 -8.96 -0.42 -16.11
C SER A 95 -8.72 -0.89 -14.67
N LEU A 96 -8.01 -0.08 -13.88
CA LEU A 96 -7.81 -0.34 -12.47
C LEU A 96 -9.14 -0.27 -11.69
N HIS A 97 -9.96 0.76 -11.88
CA HIS A 97 -11.29 0.83 -11.23
C HIS A 97 -12.16 -0.38 -11.54
N LYS A 98 -12.16 -0.85 -12.79
CA LYS A 98 -12.86 -2.09 -13.19
C LYS A 98 -12.31 -3.31 -12.48
N GLN A 99 -10.99 -3.44 -12.32
CA GLN A 99 -10.34 -4.52 -11.57
C GLN A 99 -10.83 -4.58 -10.11
N PHE A 100 -11.11 -3.43 -9.50
CA PHE A 100 -11.62 -3.30 -8.14
C PHE A 100 -13.15 -3.31 -8.02
N GLY A 101 -13.89 -3.51 -9.11
CA GLY A 101 -15.35 -3.44 -9.11
C GLY A 101 -15.92 -2.05 -8.79
N ILE A 102 -15.12 -0.99 -8.93
CA ILE A 102 -15.52 0.39 -8.70
C ILE A 102 -16.26 0.88 -9.95
N SER A 103 -17.57 1.14 -9.84
CA SER A 103 -18.32 1.84 -10.87
C SER A 103 -18.11 3.35 -10.76
N LEU A 104 -17.66 3.96 -11.87
CA LEU A 104 -17.48 5.40 -12.06
C LEU A 104 -18.80 6.15 -12.20
#